data_AF-A0A9E3J6W5-F1
#
_entry.id   AF-A0A9E3J6W5-F1
#
_cell.length_a   1.000
_cell.length_b   1.000
_cell.length_c   1.000
_cell.angle_alpha   90.00
_cell.angle_beta   90.00
_cell.angle_gamma   90.00
#
_symmetry.space_group_name_H-M   'P 1'
#
loop_
_entity.id
_entity.type
_entity.pdbx_description
1 polymer ?
#
loop_
_entity_poly.entity_id
_entity_poly.type
_entity_poly.pdbx_seq_one_letter_code
_entity_poly.pdbx_strand_id
1 'polypeptide(L)'
;LPATSRAVLTTPQVRAAVAASLDDDGGMSWEEDTPDAEELADTVLALVRDAGLEPGDEPWLGALALPDEEGELVPAGELVLPGSPFAQVMREDVLAYVDAELAGKWGEQPLAACGVLANFTLVRATDVVLDPDELEPREGDFAEPDDAGLLDAVDVWCEDILDRFPDTPVPPVATELVAVRDLDLVDEDKWPEALALLARPPLRDAITQQVRVLLPDGTHEVVRPYTAWWLRGNPVLDGRRPAGLLAAGGDPLLRGLYDEADATGFDDEQVLRALGVRTSVAALLEEPGGAAELLDRLADPDRPVTGSQLHALYSALADLDPEQVTLPDELRAVTDGRVEVVDAADAVVVDSPDLLPFTQGVPLLPVRPSRAAELAELFQVRRLSESVTGSVDSEGTEHDVPEPVRLLLGARTPSTYVEHDELVVDGVEIDWRLTNDGVLHASTLEGVAAGLAWAAGQWPRRFEVAALMEDPTRTEELARDRWFD
;
A
#
# COMPACT_ATOMS: atom_id res chain seq x y z
N LEU A 1 41.71 15.33 -31.67
CA LEU A 1 41.34 15.01 -30.27
C LEU A 1 42.56 14.38 -29.60
N PRO A 2 42.84 14.62 -28.31
CA PRO A 2 43.85 13.83 -27.60
C PRO A 2 43.44 12.34 -27.63
N ALA A 3 44.40 11.44 -27.81
CA ALA A 3 44.17 10.00 -27.85
C ALA A 3 43.97 9.45 -26.42
N THR A 4 42.82 9.75 -25.81
CA THR A 4 42.40 9.15 -24.54
C THR A 4 41.74 7.79 -24.82
N SER A 5 41.75 6.87 -23.85
CA SER A 5 41.13 5.55 -23.98
C SER A 5 39.65 5.66 -24.38
N ARG A 6 38.90 6.57 -23.75
CA ARG A 6 37.50 6.85 -24.12
C ARG A 6 37.35 7.32 -25.57
N ALA A 7 38.25 8.17 -26.07
CA ALA A 7 38.18 8.65 -27.45
C ALA A 7 38.50 7.57 -28.50
N VAL A 8 39.31 6.56 -28.14
CA VAL A 8 39.58 5.38 -28.98
C VAL A 8 38.40 4.42 -28.95
N LEU A 9 37.85 4.15 -27.76
CA LEU A 9 36.71 3.26 -27.54
C LEU A 9 35.47 3.71 -28.33
N THR A 10 35.16 5.01 -28.35
CA THR A 10 33.99 5.55 -29.06
C THR A 10 34.21 5.73 -30.57
N THR A 11 35.26 5.13 -31.15
CA THR A 11 35.46 5.20 -32.60
C THR A 11 34.50 4.26 -33.33
N PRO A 12 34.03 4.62 -34.54
CA PRO A 12 33.17 3.72 -35.33
C PRO A 12 33.79 2.35 -35.61
N GLN A 13 35.12 2.27 -35.68
CA GLN A 13 35.85 1.03 -35.91
C GLN A 13 35.73 0.07 -34.74
N VAL A 14 35.93 0.55 -33.51
CA VAL A 14 35.79 -0.30 -32.31
C VAL A 14 34.34 -0.73 -32.13
N ARG A 15 33.38 0.17 -32.37
CA ARG A 15 31.95 -0.17 -32.30
C ARG A 15 31.55 -1.24 -33.32
N ALA A 16 32.04 -1.14 -34.56
CA ALA A 16 31.79 -2.14 -35.59
C ALA A 16 32.47 -3.49 -35.26
N ALA A 17 33.67 -3.48 -34.68
CA ALA A 17 34.35 -4.70 -34.25
C ALA A 17 33.60 -5.41 -33.12
N VAL A 18 33.07 -4.67 -32.14
CA VAL A 18 32.24 -5.24 -31.06
C VAL A 18 30.95 -5.82 -31.59
N ALA A 19 30.22 -5.12 -32.47
CA ALA A 19 28.99 -5.66 -33.06
C ALA A 19 29.22 -6.95 -33.86
N ALA A 20 30.37 -7.07 -34.53
CA ALA A 20 30.74 -8.28 -35.29
C ALA A 20 31.45 -9.36 -34.45
N SER A 21 31.57 -9.19 -33.13
CA SER A 21 32.42 -10.07 -32.31
C SER A 21 31.85 -11.48 -32.10
N LEU A 22 30.54 -11.67 -32.27
CA LEU A 22 29.87 -12.98 -32.24
C LEU A 22 29.84 -13.68 -33.61
N ASP A 23 29.94 -12.91 -34.70
CA ASP A 23 29.82 -13.38 -36.08
C ASP A 23 31.08 -14.12 -36.59
N ASP A 24 32.01 -14.50 -35.71
CA ASP A 24 33.22 -15.26 -36.06
C ASP A 24 32.89 -16.74 -36.35
N ASP A 25 31.96 -16.96 -37.28
CA ASP A 25 32.06 -18.06 -38.22
C ASP A 25 33.43 -17.92 -38.89
N GLY A 26 34.44 -18.64 -38.38
CA GLY A 26 35.86 -18.63 -38.79
C GLY A 26 36.06 -18.68 -40.31
N GLY A 27 35.82 -17.54 -40.94
CA GLY A 27 35.37 -17.42 -42.31
C GLY A 27 36.45 -16.80 -43.16
N MET A 28 37.67 -17.36 -43.09
CA MET A 28 38.68 -17.29 -44.15
C MET A 28 38.78 -15.94 -44.88
N SER A 29 38.87 -14.82 -44.16
CA SER A 29 39.41 -13.59 -44.73
C SER A 29 40.93 -13.60 -44.54
N TRP A 30 41.63 -14.27 -45.46
CA TRP A 30 43.10 -14.36 -45.46
C TRP A 30 43.81 -13.02 -45.77
N GLU A 31 43.19 -11.85 -45.54
CA GLU A 31 43.74 -10.56 -45.98
C GLU A 31 43.74 -9.40 -44.96
N GLU A 32 43.36 -9.55 -43.68
CA GLU A 32 43.55 -8.47 -42.68
C GLU A 32 44.05 -8.99 -41.31
N ASP A 33 44.98 -8.25 -40.68
CA ASP A 33 45.41 -8.41 -39.27
C ASP A 33 44.26 -8.00 -38.32
N THR A 34 43.08 -8.65 -38.43
CA THR A 34 41.96 -8.44 -37.52
C THR A 34 42.17 -9.27 -36.25
N PRO A 35 42.04 -8.68 -35.04
CA PRO A 35 42.14 -9.43 -33.79
C PRO A 35 41.04 -10.50 -33.74
N ASP A 36 41.35 -11.65 -33.15
CA ASP A 36 40.32 -12.63 -32.81
C ASP A 36 39.43 -12.13 -31.65
N ALA A 37 38.37 -12.89 -31.32
CA ALA A 37 37.41 -12.49 -30.28
C ALA A 37 38.07 -12.28 -28.91
N GLU A 38 39.05 -13.11 -28.53
CA GLU A 38 39.77 -13.00 -27.25
C GLU A 38 40.65 -11.75 -27.21
N GLU A 39 41.44 -11.50 -28.27
CA GLU A 39 42.28 -10.30 -28.42
C GLU A 39 41.43 -9.02 -28.44
N LEU A 40 40.26 -9.05 -29.09
CA LEU A 40 39.31 -7.94 -29.11
C LEU A 40 38.74 -7.68 -27.71
N ALA A 41 38.26 -8.72 -27.02
CA ALA A 41 37.71 -8.61 -25.67
C ALA A 41 38.75 -8.01 -24.70
N ASP A 42 39.98 -8.51 -24.71
CA ASP A 42 41.07 -7.99 -23.88
C ASP A 42 41.37 -6.51 -24.18
N THR A 43 41.35 -6.13 -25.46
CA THR A 43 41.61 -4.76 -25.88
C THR A 43 40.48 -3.83 -25.45
N VAL A 44 39.23 -4.23 -25.62
CA VAL A 44 38.06 -3.44 -25.24
C VAL A 44 37.99 -3.29 -23.72
N LEU A 45 38.17 -4.37 -22.95
CA LEU A 45 38.17 -4.33 -21.49
C LEU A 45 39.33 -3.47 -20.94
N ALA A 46 40.50 -3.45 -21.60
CA ALA A 46 41.58 -2.51 -21.27
C ALA A 46 41.15 -1.06 -21.45
N LEU A 47 40.53 -0.74 -22.59
CA LEU A 47 40.05 0.60 -22.91
C LEU A 47 38.95 1.05 -21.94
N VAL A 48 38.02 0.17 -21.60
CA VAL A 48 36.91 0.40 -20.65
C VAL A 48 37.45 0.71 -19.26
N ARG A 49 38.37 -0.13 -18.75
CA ARG A 49 39.06 0.09 -17.47
C ARG A 49 39.82 1.42 -17.46
N ASP A 50 40.62 1.67 -18.48
CA ASP A 50 41.48 2.87 -18.55
C ASP A 50 40.67 4.15 -18.80
N ALA A 51 39.47 4.04 -19.40
CA ALA A 51 38.50 5.11 -19.52
C ALA A 51 37.70 5.35 -18.22
N GLY A 52 37.68 4.38 -17.30
CA GLY A 52 36.90 4.42 -16.07
C GLY A 52 35.40 4.50 -16.33
N LEU A 53 34.89 3.69 -17.26
CA LEU A 53 33.45 3.67 -17.57
C LEU A 53 32.65 3.06 -16.42
N GLU A 54 31.50 3.64 -16.12
CA GLU A 54 30.53 3.02 -15.22
C GLU A 54 29.51 2.18 -16.03
N PRO A 55 28.82 1.21 -15.41
CA PRO A 55 27.71 0.50 -16.05
C PRO A 55 26.69 1.47 -16.67
N GLY A 56 26.36 1.25 -17.94
CA GLY A 56 25.43 2.09 -18.71
C GLY A 56 26.04 3.30 -19.43
N ASP A 57 27.33 3.60 -19.23
CA ASP A 57 28.01 4.71 -19.95
C ASP A 57 28.02 4.50 -21.47
N GLU A 58 28.24 3.26 -21.93
CA GLU A 58 28.33 2.88 -23.34
C GLU A 58 27.60 1.54 -23.58
N PRO A 59 26.25 1.55 -23.66
CA PRO A 59 25.43 0.32 -23.62
C PRO A 59 25.70 -0.69 -24.76
N TRP A 60 26.16 -0.20 -25.91
CA TRP A 60 26.52 -1.03 -27.07
C TRP A 60 27.67 -2.01 -26.79
N LEU A 61 28.41 -1.83 -25.69
CA LEU A 61 29.41 -2.79 -25.24
C LEU A 61 28.79 -4.12 -24.78
N GLY A 62 27.48 -4.17 -24.51
CA GLY A 62 26.74 -5.40 -24.21
C GLY A 62 26.83 -6.46 -25.31
N ALA A 63 27.09 -6.05 -26.56
CA ALA A 63 27.26 -6.95 -27.70
C ALA A 63 28.65 -7.61 -27.76
N LEU A 64 29.59 -7.23 -26.89
CA LEU A 64 30.94 -7.79 -26.89
C LEU A 64 30.88 -9.28 -26.55
N ALA A 65 31.31 -10.13 -27.48
CA ALA A 65 31.47 -11.55 -27.26
C ALA A 65 32.52 -11.82 -26.19
N LEU A 66 32.11 -12.47 -25.09
CA LEU A 66 32.98 -12.94 -24.02
C LEU A 66 32.78 -14.45 -23.85
N PRO A 67 33.83 -15.19 -23.45
CA PRO A 67 33.68 -16.59 -23.09
C PRO A 67 32.82 -16.74 -21.83
N ASP A 68 31.85 -17.64 -21.88
CA ASP A 68 31.13 -18.12 -20.71
C ASP A 68 31.93 -19.19 -19.94
N GLU A 69 31.33 -19.77 -18.91
CA GLU A 69 31.95 -20.82 -18.09
C GLU A 69 32.23 -22.15 -18.81
N GLU A 70 31.64 -22.37 -19.99
CA GLU A 70 31.93 -23.50 -20.88
C GLU A 70 32.93 -23.13 -21.99
N GLY A 71 33.27 -21.84 -22.12
CA GLY A 71 34.14 -21.28 -23.15
C GLY A 71 33.43 -20.94 -24.46
N GLU A 72 32.10 -20.93 -24.47
CA GLU A 72 31.29 -20.46 -25.61
C GLU A 72 31.24 -18.93 -25.62
N LEU A 73 31.26 -18.33 -26.82
CA LEU A 73 31.18 -16.88 -26.97
C LEU A 73 29.73 -16.42 -26.85
N VAL A 74 29.47 -15.59 -25.85
CA VAL A 74 28.14 -15.05 -25.51
C VAL A 74 28.25 -13.52 -25.41
N PRO A 75 27.23 -12.74 -25.83
CA PRO A 75 27.25 -11.30 -25.59
C PRO A 75 27.43 -10.98 -24.10
N ALA A 76 28.29 -10.01 -23.80
CA ALA A 76 28.57 -9.58 -22.43
C ALA A 76 27.30 -9.23 -21.64
N GLY A 77 26.30 -8.63 -22.29
CA GLY A 77 25.01 -8.27 -21.69
C GLY A 77 24.13 -9.45 -21.28
N GLU A 78 24.46 -10.66 -21.71
CA GLU A 78 23.74 -11.91 -21.40
C GLU A 78 24.49 -12.78 -20.37
N LEU A 79 25.67 -12.34 -19.92
CA LEU A 79 26.49 -13.05 -18.95
C LEU A 79 26.32 -12.50 -17.54
N VAL A 80 26.44 -13.38 -16.55
CA VAL A 80 26.39 -13.03 -15.13
C VAL A 80 27.79 -13.06 -14.52
N LEU A 81 28.11 -12.08 -13.69
CA LEU A 81 29.39 -12.05 -12.96
C LEU A 81 29.37 -13.06 -11.80
N PRO A 82 30.29 -14.04 -11.74
CA PRO A 82 30.38 -15.00 -10.65
C PRO A 82 30.47 -14.35 -9.26
N GLY A 83 29.62 -14.79 -8.33
CA GLY A 83 29.63 -14.33 -6.94
C GLY A 83 29.05 -12.93 -6.71
N SER A 84 28.58 -12.26 -7.76
CA SER A 84 27.91 -10.97 -7.68
C SER A 84 26.58 -11.02 -6.91
N PRO A 85 26.05 -9.87 -6.44
CA PRO A 85 24.73 -9.83 -5.83
C PRO A 85 23.61 -10.46 -6.66
N PHE A 86 23.59 -10.24 -7.98
CA PHE A 86 22.59 -10.86 -8.86
C PHE A 86 22.77 -12.39 -8.96
N ALA A 87 24.00 -12.86 -9.09
CA ALA A 87 24.32 -14.30 -9.10
C ALA A 87 23.84 -15.04 -7.86
N GLN A 88 23.76 -14.37 -6.70
CA GLN A 88 23.34 -15.01 -5.44
C GLN A 88 21.83 -15.21 -5.31
N VAL A 89 21.04 -14.53 -6.14
CA VAL A 89 19.56 -14.54 -6.09
C VAL A 89 18.92 -15.14 -7.34
N MET A 90 19.66 -15.22 -8.44
CA MET A 90 19.21 -15.84 -9.68
C MET A 90 19.04 -17.36 -9.52
N ARG A 91 18.05 -17.93 -10.21
CA ARG A 91 17.89 -19.38 -10.37
C ARG A 91 19.12 -20.00 -11.02
N GLU A 92 19.42 -21.24 -10.67
CA GLU A 92 20.46 -22.01 -11.36
C GLU A 92 20.10 -22.21 -12.84
N ASP A 93 21.11 -22.21 -13.71
CA ASP A 93 21.04 -22.53 -15.14
C ASP A 93 20.11 -21.64 -16.01
N VAL A 94 19.75 -20.42 -15.57
CA VAL A 94 18.94 -19.49 -16.40
C VAL A 94 19.78 -18.53 -17.25
N LEU A 95 20.97 -18.15 -16.80
CA LEU A 95 21.96 -17.38 -17.55
C LEU A 95 23.34 -17.94 -17.26
N ALA A 96 24.22 -17.90 -18.27
CA ALA A 96 25.58 -18.38 -18.15
C ALA A 96 26.45 -17.38 -17.36
N TYR A 97 27.42 -17.91 -16.63
CA TYR A 97 28.43 -17.09 -15.98
C TYR A 97 29.53 -16.71 -16.96
N VAL A 98 30.09 -15.50 -16.83
CA VAL A 98 31.34 -15.17 -17.53
C VAL A 98 32.49 -16.06 -17.03
N ASP A 99 33.39 -16.45 -17.93
CA ASP A 99 34.56 -17.28 -17.60
C ASP A 99 35.29 -16.78 -16.33
N ALA A 100 35.61 -17.73 -15.46
CA ALA A 100 36.17 -17.43 -14.14
C ALA A 100 37.60 -16.86 -14.21
N GLU A 101 38.40 -17.23 -15.21
CA GLU A 101 39.74 -16.68 -15.40
C GLU A 101 39.67 -15.22 -15.89
N LEU A 102 38.77 -14.94 -16.84
CA LEU A 102 38.47 -13.60 -17.33
C LEU A 102 37.94 -12.70 -16.21
N ALA A 103 36.98 -13.20 -15.41
CA ALA A 103 36.44 -12.52 -14.24
C ALA A 103 37.54 -12.19 -13.22
N GLY A 104 38.43 -13.14 -12.93
CA GLY A 104 39.57 -12.93 -12.04
C GLY A 104 40.60 -11.93 -12.56
N LYS A 105 40.80 -11.86 -13.88
CA LYS A 105 41.73 -10.94 -14.54
C LYS A 105 41.24 -9.50 -14.56
N TRP A 106 39.98 -9.28 -14.93
CA TRP A 106 39.43 -7.94 -15.17
C TRP A 106 38.69 -7.37 -13.96
N GLY A 107 38.12 -8.22 -13.11
CA GLY A 107 37.29 -7.80 -11.98
C GLY A 107 35.93 -7.24 -12.42
N GLU A 108 35.14 -6.81 -11.44
CA GLU A 108 33.74 -6.41 -11.64
C GLU A 108 33.59 -5.17 -12.53
N GLN A 109 34.34 -4.09 -12.27
CA GLN A 109 34.05 -2.79 -12.91
C GLN A 109 34.13 -2.81 -14.45
N PRO A 110 35.18 -3.34 -15.10
CA PRO A 110 35.23 -3.36 -16.57
C PRO A 110 34.16 -4.29 -17.18
N LEU A 111 33.89 -5.44 -16.56
CA LEU A 111 32.91 -6.41 -17.06
C LEU A 111 31.48 -5.84 -16.93
N ALA A 112 31.15 -5.26 -15.78
CA ALA A 112 29.85 -4.62 -15.57
C ALA A 112 29.66 -3.39 -16.48
N ALA A 113 30.72 -2.64 -16.77
CA ALA A 113 30.67 -1.54 -17.74
C ALA A 113 30.43 -2.03 -19.18
N CYS A 114 30.81 -3.27 -19.50
CA CYS A 114 30.47 -3.95 -20.75
C CYS A 114 29.09 -4.62 -20.74
N GLY A 115 28.34 -4.57 -19.63
CA GLY A 115 26.99 -5.14 -19.54
C GLY A 115 26.88 -6.46 -18.80
N VAL A 116 28.00 -7.07 -18.35
CA VAL A 116 27.94 -8.30 -17.53
C VAL A 116 27.17 -8.03 -16.23
N LEU A 117 26.16 -8.85 -15.97
CA LEU A 117 25.20 -8.64 -14.89
C LEU A 117 25.86 -8.91 -13.53
N ALA A 118 26.13 -7.84 -12.77
CA ALA A 118 26.57 -7.90 -11.38
C ALA A 118 25.44 -7.61 -10.37
N ASN A 119 24.40 -6.89 -10.81
CA ASN A 119 23.21 -6.54 -10.03
C ASN A 119 22.01 -6.50 -10.99
N PHE A 120 20.79 -6.29 -10.45
CA PHE A 120 19.63 -5.98 -11.27
C PHE A 120 19.87 -4.75 -12.16
N THR A 121 19.40 -4.82 -13.39
CA THR A 121 19.51 -3.75 -14.37
C THR A 121 18.21 -2.95 -14.45
N LEU A 122 18.34 -1.63 -14.66
CA LEU A 122 17.20 -0.74 -14.86
C LEU A 122 16.98 -0.47 -16.34
N VAL A 123 15.73 -0.63 -16.78
CA VAL A 123 15.22 -0.03 -18.00
C VAL A 123 14.78 1.40 -17.69
N ARG A 124 15.25 2.37 -18.49
CA ARG A 124 14.91 3.79 -18.39
C ARG A 124 14.51 4.33 -19.75
N ALA A 125 13.22 4.40 -20.00
CA ALA A 125 12.65 4.87 -21.25
C ALA A 125 11.87 6.17 -21.07
N THR A 126 11.91 7.05 -22.05
CA THR A 126 11.15 8.31 -22.06
C THR A 126 10.17 8.30 -23.21
N ASP A 127 9.01 8.94 -23.02
CA ASP A 127 7.96 9.02 -24.03
C ASP A 127 7.51 7.65 -24.56
N VAL A 128 7.30 6.69 -23.65
CA VAL A 128 6.84 5.33 -23.97
C VAL A 128 5.37 5.37 -24.34
N VAL A 129 5.07 5.01 -25.60
CA VAL A 129 3.69 4.82 -26.05
C VAL A 129 3.12 3.59 -25.37
N LEU A 130 2.00 3.75 -24.66
CA LEU A 130 1.32 2.66 -23.97
C LEU A 130 0.41 1.91 -24.94
N ASP A 131 1.02 1.16 -25.84
CA ASP A 131 0.37 0.22 -26.75
C ASP A 131 0.92 -1.19 -26.48
N PRO A 132 0.11 -2.12 -25.93
CA PRO A 132 0.57 -3.48 -25.59
C PRO A 132 1.21 -4.21 -26.77
N ASP A 133 0.71 -3.98 -28.00
CA ASP A 133 1.21 -4.63 -29.21
C ASP A 133 2.57 -4.08 -29.68
N GLU A 134 3.01 -2.90 -29.20
CA GLU A 134 4.29 -2.28 -29.54
C GLU A 134 5.38 -2.48 -28.46
N LEU A 135 5.02 -3.04 -27.30
CA LEU A 135 5.93 -3.27 -26.17
C LEU A 135 6.63 -4.64 -26.25
N GLU A 136 7.24 -4.93 -27.39
CA GLU A 136 8.09 -6.11 -27.59
C GLU A 136 9.58 -5.71 -27.56
N PRO A 137 10.50 -6.61 -27.14
CA PRO A 137 11.93 -6.36 -27.23
C PRO A 137 12.36 -5.97 -28.66
N ARG A 138 13.18 -4.93 -28.78
CA ARG A 138 13.71 -4.50 -30.07
C ARG A 138 14.71 -5.53 -30.59
N GLU A 139 14.69 -5.77 -31.89
CA GLU A 139 15.73 -6.53 -32.57
C GLU A 139 17.06 -5.76 -32.52
N GLY A 140 18.11 -6.39 -31.96
CA GLY A 140 19.45 -5.80 -31.87
C GLY A 140 20.48 -6.76 -31.26
N ASP A 141 21.74 -6.36 -31.31
CA ASP A 141 22.88 -7.18 -30.83
C ASP A 141 23.07 -7.12 -29.31
N PHE A 142 22.34 -6.24 -28.61
CA PHE A 142 22.39 -6.06 -27.16
C PHE A 142 21.08 -5.51 -26.63
N ALA A 143 20.83 -5.74 -25.34
CA ALA A 143 19.71 -5.17 -24.61
C ALA A 143 19.86 -3.64 -24.45
N GLU A 144 19.08 -2.86 -25.19
CA GLU A 144 19.10 -1.40 -25.08
C GLU A 144 18.52 -0.94 -23.71
N PRO A 145 19.16 0.02 -23.01
CA PRO A 145 18.76 0.40 -21.66
C PRO A 145 17.43 1.16 -21.60
N ASP A 146 16.91 1.65 -22.74
CA ASP A 146 15.63 2.34 -22.87
C ASP A 146 14.58 1.48 -23.60
N ASP A 147 14.82 0.18 -23.73
CA ASP A 147 13.87 -0.75 -24.31
C ASP A 147 12.94 -1.32 -23.24
N ALA A 148 11.72 -0.76 -23.19
CA ALA A 148 10.66 -1.23 -22.32
C ALA A 148 10.20 -2.66 -22.63
N GLY A 149 10.41 -3.14 -23.88
CA GLY A 149 10.04 -4.49 -24.30
C GLY A 149 10.82 -5.59 -23.57
N LEU A 150 12.00 -5.28 -23.01
CA LEU A 150 12.82 -6.21 -22.22
C LEU A 150 12.18 -6.62 -20.87
N LEU A 151 11.08 -5.99 -20.49
CA LEU A 151 10.40 -6.23 -19.22
C LEU A 151 9.39 -7.38 -19.36
N ASP A 152 9.46 -8.37 -18.48
CA ASP A 152 8.55 -9.51 -18.44
C ASP A 152 7.07 -9.11 -18.29
N ALA A 153 6.20 -9.56 -19.20
CA ALA A 153 4.78 -9.23 -19.18
C ALA A 153 4.47 -7.72 -19.14
N VAL A 154 5.29 -6.89 -19.80
CA VAL A 154 5.09 -5.43 -19.90
C VAL A 154 3.84 -5.05 -20.68
N ASP A 155 3.44 -5.89 -21.63
CA ASP A 155 2.16 -5.83 -22.36
C ASP A 155 0.99 -5.93 -21.38
N VAL A 156 1.02 -6.87 -20.44
CA VAL A 156 -0.03 -7.05 -19.42
C VAL A 156 -0.07 -5.86 -18.45
N TRP A 157 1.10 -5.34 -18.05
CA TRP A 157 1.16 -4.10 -17.26
C TRP A 157 0.53 -2.91 -18.01
N CYS A 158 0.75 -2.83 -19.32
CA CYS A 158 0.18 -1.80 -20.17
C CYS A 158 -1.35 -1.95 -20.26
N GLU A 159 -1.87 -3.16 -20.49
CA GLU A 159 -3.30 -3.45 -20.49
C GLU A 159 -3.97 -3.05 -19.15
N ASP A 160 -3.38 -3.44 -18.02
CA ASP A 160 -3.88 -3.10 -16.67
C ASP A 160 -3.96 -1.58 -16.44
N ILE A 161 -3.06 -0.81 -17.06
CA ILE A 161 -3.10 0.65 -17.03
C ILE A 161 -4.22 1.18 -17.92
N LEU A 162 -4.34 0.66 -19.15
CA LEU A 162 -5.31 1.12 -20.13
C LEU A 162 -6.75 0.87 -19.67
N ASP A 163 -7.02 -0.24 -18.97
CA ASP A 163 -8.32 -0.56 -18.38
C ASP A 163 -8.84 0.51 -17.38
N ARG A 164 -7.94 1.36 -16.86
CA ARG A 164 -8.29 2.46 -15.95
C ARG A 164 -8.68 3.74 -16.68
N PHE A 165 -8.43 3.82 -17.98
CA PHE A 165 -8.64 5.01 -18.79
C PHE A 165 -9.83 4.82 -19.75
N PRO A 166 -10.48 5.92 -20.16
CA PRO A 166 -11.50 5.83 -21.19
C PRO A 166 -10.88 5.35 -22.52
N ASP A 167 -11.64 4.61 -23.31
CA ASP A 167 -11.24 4.23 -24.66
C ASP A 167 -10.91 5.49 -25.51
N THR A 168 -9.66 5.61 -25.95
CA THR A 168 -9.20 6.72 -26.79
C THR A 168 -8.61 6.24 -28.12
N PRO A 169 -8.71 7.03 -29.20
CA PRO A 169 -8.21 6.65 -30.52
C PRO A 169 -6.67 6.74 -30.66
N VAL A 170 -6.01 7.33 -29.66
CA VAL A 170 -4.55 7.45 -29.58
C VAL A 170 -4.13 6.88 -28.24
N PRO A 171 -3.10 6.02 -28.18
CA PRO A 171 -2.60 5.50 -26.92
C PRO A 171 -2.04 6.62 -26.03
N PRO A 172 -2.23 6.54 -24.69
CA PRO A 172 -1.52 7.39 -23.74
C PRO A 172 0.00 7.19 -23.80
N VAL A 173 0.75 8.12 -23.22
CA VAL A 173 2.23 8.08 -23.20
C VAL A 173 2.75 8.16 -21.77
N ALA A 174 3.55 7.19 -21.34
CA ALA A 174 4.32 7.29 -20.10
C ALA A 174 5.54 8.20 -20.34
N THR A 175 5.60 9.33 -19.63
CA THR A 175 6.63 10.36 -19.89
C THR A 175 8.03 9.86 -19.52
N GLU A 176 8.11 9.06 -18.46
CA GLU A 176 9.33 8.39 -18.02
C GLU A 176 8.93 7.06 -17.36
N LEU A 177 9.56 5.98 -17.82
CA LEU A 177 9.43 4.64 -17.29
C LEU A 177 10.79 4.24 -16.70
N VAL A 178 10.80 3.91 -15.42
CA VAL A 178 11.96 3.33 -14.72
C VAL A 178 11.54 2.00 -14.13
N ALA A 179 12.14 0.91 -14.60
CA ALA A 179 11.72 -0.44 -14.26
C ALA A 179 12.92 -1.37 -14.06
N VAL A 180 12.78 -2.36 -13.18
CA VAL A 180 13.77 -3.43 -13.04
C VAL A 180 13.40 -4.57 -13.98
N ARG A 181 14.34 -5.01 -14.81
CA ARG A 181 14.21 -6.21 -15.65
C ARG A 181 14.71 -7.46 -14.93
N ASP A 182 14.47 -8.62 -15.53
CA ASP A 182 14.97 -9.93 -15.08
C ASP A 182 14.48 -10.36 -13.68
N LEU A 183 13.31 -9.89 -13.26
CA LEU A 183 12.71 -10.27 -11.96
C LEU A 183 12.24 -11.73 -11.94
N ASP A 184 11.85 -12.27 -13.09
CA ASP A 184 11.44 -13.65 -13.31
C ASP A 184 12.60 -14.66 -13.23
N LEU A 185 13.85 -14.17 -13.26
CA LEU A 185 15.05 -14.98 -13.11
C LEU A 185 15.39 -15.29 -11.64
N VAL A 186 14.74 -14.63 -10.68
CA VAL A 186 14.98 -14.80 -9.24
C VAL A 186 14.53 -16.19 -8.77
N ASP A 187 15.36 -16.82 -7.93
CA ASP A 187 15.06 -18.08 -7.27
C ASP A 187 13.99 -17.90 -6.19
N GLU A 188 13.04 -18.84 -6.13
CA GLU A 188 11.89 -18.78 -5.22
C GLU A 188 12.31 -18.67 -3.75
N ASP A 189 13.43 -19.28 -3.37
CA ASP A 189 13.97 -19.26 -2.01
C ASP A 189 14.86 -18.03 -1.73
N LYS A 190 15.09 -17.17 -2.73
CA LYS A 190 15.98 -16.00 -2.68
C LYS A 190 15.28 -14.65 -2.73
N TRP A 191 13.95 -14.64 -2.73
CA TRP A 191 13.18 -13.40 -2.70
C TRP A 191 13.51 -12.47 -1.52
N PRO A 192 13.76 -12.95 -0.28
CA PRO A 192 14.17 -12.06 0.81
C PRO A 192 15.45 -11.28 0.48
N GLU A 193 16.47 -11.94 -0.06
CA GLU A 193 17.72 -11.31 -0.50
C GLU A 193 17.51 -10.39 -1.72
N ALA A 194 16.73 -10.82 -2.72
CA ALA A 194 16.43 -10.04 -3.91
C ALA A 194 15.68 -8.75 -3.56
N LEU A 195 14.65 -8.85 -2.72
CA LEU A 195 13.92 -7.69 -2.22
C LEU A 195 14.86 -6.74 -1.45
N ALA A 196 15.80 -7.25 -0.65
CA ALA A 196 16.78 -6.42 0.06
C ALA A 196 17.74 -5.66 -0.86
N LEU A 197 18.04 -6.20 -2.06
CA LEU A 197 18.76 -5.48 -3.12
C LEU A 197 17.86 -4.40 -3.74
N LEU A 198 16.62 -4.77 -4.09
CA LEU A 198 15.63 -3.88 -4.72
C LEU A 198 15.24 -2.69 -3.82
N ALA A 199 15.29 -2.85 -2.50
CA ALA A 199 15.01 -1.78 -1.53
C ALA A 199 16.09 -0.68 -1.49
N ARG A 200 17.21 -0.82 -2.21
CA ARG A 200 18.30 0.17 -2.22
C ARG A 200 18.23 1.04 -3.47
N PRO A 201 18.51 2.36 -3.39
CA PRO A 201 18.69 3.18 -4.58
C PRO A 201 19.82 2.66 -5.47
N PRO A 202 19.70 2.75 -6.80
CA PRO A 202 18.58 3.35 -7.55
C PRO A 202 17.39 2.41 -7.79
N LEU A 203 17.48 1.12 -7.48
CA LEU A 203 16.42 0.13 -7.76
C LEU A 203 15.11 0.46 -7.02
N ARG A 204 15.24 0.97 -5.80
CA ARG A 204 14.11 1.40 -4.97
C ARG A 204 13.19 2.42 -5.67
N ASP A 205 13.76 3.27 -6.50
CA ASP A 205 12.99 4.31 -7.21
C ASP A 205 12.03 3.68 -8.23
N ALA A 206 12.43 2.58 -8.86
CA ALA A 206 11.60 1.84 -9.82
C ALA A 206 10.37 1.18 -9.17
N ILE A 207 10.33 1.07 -7.83
CA ILE A 207 9.20 0.52 -7.08
C ILE A 207 8.33 1.64 -6.50
N THR A 208 8.95 2.73 -6.04
CA THR A 208 8.26 3.74 -5.22
C THR A 208 7.84 4.98 -6.00
N GLN A 209 8.55 5.34 -7.07
CA GLN A 209 8.22 6.51 -7.88
C GLN A 209 7.09 6.18 -8.85
N GLN A 210 5.98 6.91 -8.75
CA GLN A 210 4.84 6.69 -9.63
C GLN A 210 5.14 7.17 -11.07
N VAL A 211 4.53 6.49 -12.05
CA VAL A 211 4.68 6.83 -13.47
C VAL A 211 3.64 7.86 -13.85
N ARG A 212 4.07 8.91 -14.55
CA ARG A 212 3.16 9.92 -15.11
C ARG A 212 2.77 9.54 -16.53
N VAL A 213 1.47 9.43 -16.76
CA VAL A 213 0.88 9.11 -18.07
C VAL A 213 0.19 10.36 -18.62
N LEU A 214 0.57 10.76 -19.83
CA LEU A 214 -0.07 11.83 -20.58
C LEU A 214 -1.22 11.25 -21.41
N LEU A 215 -2.43 11.77 -21.21
CA LEU A 215 -3.61 11.36 -21.94
C LEU A 215 -3.77 12.18 -23.25
N PRO A 216 -4.48 11.66 -24.26
CA PRO A 216 -4.66 12.35 -25.55
C PRO A 216 -5.34 13.72 -25.49
N ASP A 217 -6.09 14.00 -24.42
CA ASP A 217 -6.74 15.29 -24.17
C ASP A 217 -5.81 16.34 -23.53
N GLY A 218 -4.54 15.97 -23.27
CA GLY A 218 -3.52 16.81 -22.65
C GLY A 218 -3.55 16.82 -21.12
N THR A 219 -4.46 16.08 -20.48
CA THR A 219 -4.41 15.83 -19.04
C THR A 219 -3.38 14.77 -18.70
N HIS A 220 -3.10 14.58 -17.40
CA HIS A 220 -2.18 13.53 -16.96
C HIS A 220 -2.75 12.78 -15.77
N GLU A 221 -2.42 11.50 -15.73
CA GLU A 221 -2.74 10.59 -14.64
C GLU A 221 -1.46 10.01 -14.06
N VAL A 222 -1.56 9.53 -12.82
CA VAL A 222 -0.44 8.90 -12.11
C VAL A 222 -0.78 7.43 -11.90
N VAL A 223 0.13 6.55 -12.34
CA VAL A 223 -0.05 5.11 -12.31
C VAL A 223 1.10 4.42 -11.57
N ARG A 224 0.82 3.19 -11.17
CA ARG A 224 1.80 2.34 -10.47
C ARG A 224 2.96 2.00 -11.43
N PRO A 225 4.22 2.09 -10.97
CA PRO A 225 5.35 1.68 -11.80
C PRO A 225 5.34 0.18 -12.03
N TYR A 226 5.88 -0.24 -13.18
CA TYR A 226 5.95 -1.65 -13.60
C TYR A 226 6.53 -2.56 -12.49
N THR A 227 7.67 -2.20 -11.89
CA THR A 227 8.33 -3.04 -10.88
C THR A 227 7.43 -3.31 -9.69
N ALA A 228 6.68 -2.31 -9.23
CA ALA A 228 5.73 -2.47 -8.13
C ALA A 228 4.52 -3.33 -8.54
N TRP A 229 4.05 -3.18 -9.78
CA TRP A 229 2.98 -4.02 -10.33
C TRP A 229 3.42 -5.49 -10.40
N TRP A 230 4.60 -5.77 -10.97
CA TRP A 230 5.13 -7.12 -11.13
C TRP A 230 5.32 -7.80 -9.76
N LEU A 231 5.99 -7.13 -8.81
CA LEU A 231 6.23 -7.70 -7.49
C LEU A 231 4.94 -7.92 -6.69
N ARG A 232 3.92 -7.06 -6.87
CA ARG A 232 2.60 -7.22 -6.26
C ARG A 232 1.87 -8.47 -6.76
N GLY A 233 2.01 -8.78 -8.05
CA GLY A 233 1.35 -9.89 -8.74
C GLY A 233 2.03 -11.26 -8.58
N ASN A 234 3.29 -11.29 -8.13
CA ASN A 234 4.12 -12.49 -8.08
C ASN A 234 4.36 -12.99 -6.65
N PRO A 235 4.61 -14.30 -6.44
CA PRO A 235 4.73 -14.93 -5.11
C PRO A 235 6.06 -14.62 -4.40
N VAL A 236 6.37 -13.33 -4.23
CA VAL A 236 7.67 -12.86 -3.75
C VAL A 236 7.80 -12.76 -2.23
N LEU A 237 6.74 -13.09 -1.48
CA LEU A 237 6.73 -12.95 -0.02
C LEU A 237 6.17 -14.22 0.63
N ASP A 238 7.07 -15.05 1.17
CA ASP A 238 6.78 -16.42 1.66
C ASP A 238 6.02 -17.29 0.63
N GLY A 239 6.38 -17.20 -0.66
CA GLY A 239 5.69 -17.92 -1.73
C GLY A 239 4.26 -17.41 -2.02
N ARG A 240 3.90 -16.23 -1.51
CA ARG A 240 2.59 -15.59 -1.68
C ARG A 240 2.72 -14.23 -2.35
N ARG A 241 1.65 -13.84 -3.04
CA ARG A 241 1.52 -12.52 -3.64
C ARG A 241 1.38 -11.45 -2.55
N PRO A 242 2.22 -10.40 -2.51
CA PRO A 242 2.16 -9.39 -1.47
C PRO A 242 0.83 -8.64 -1.39
N ALA A 243 0.13 -8.50 -2.51
CA ALA A 243 -1.14 -7.79 -2.61
C ALA A 243 -2.16 -8.28 -1.57
N GLY A 244 -2.55 -7.40 -0.64
CA GLY A 244 -3.58 -7.73 0.33
C GLY A 244 -3.12 -8.69 1.44
N LEU A 245 -1.81 -8.81 1.67
CA LEU A 245 -1.25 -9.38 2.90
C LEU A 245 -1.08 -8.28 3.96
N LEU A 246 -1.11 -8.64 5.24
CA LEU A 246 -0.79 -7.77 6.36
C LEU A 246 0.67 -7.97 6.78
N ALA A 247 1.44 -6.89 6.90
CA ALA A 247 2.79 -6.97 7.43
C ALA A 247 2.77 -7.56 8.85
N ALA A 248 3.64 -8.53 9.14
CA ALA A 248 3.79 -9.08 10.48
C ALA A 248 4.04 -7.96 11.51
N GLY A 249 3.27 -7.94 12.59
CA GLY A 249 3.32 -6.87 13.59
C GLY A 249 2.66 -5.54 13.18
N GLY A 250 1.99 -5.51 12.02
CA GLY A 250 1.18 -4.38 11.55
C GLY A 250 -0.04 -4.09 12.41
N ASP A 251 -0.87 -3.15 11.95
CA ASP A 251 -1.99 -2.60 12.70
C ASP A 251 -2.95 -3.69 13.22
N PRO A 252 -3.15 -3.78 14.55
CA PRO A 252 -4.06 -4.74 15.18
C PRO A 252 -5.49 -4.69 14.65
N LEU A 253 -5.94 -3.56 14.09
CA LEU A 253 -7.28 -3.41 13.53
C LEU A 253 -7.50 -4.25 12.28
N LEU A 254 -6.44 -4.57 11.53
CA LEU A 254 -6.51 -5.36 10.29
C LEU A 254 -6.37 -6.88 10.53
N ARG A 255 -6.01 -7.30 11.74
CA ARG A 255 -5.87 -8.74 12.05
C ARG A 255 -7.19 -9.47 11.95
N GLY A 256 -7.17 -10.62 11.28
CA GLY A 256 -8.34 -11.43 10.99
C GLY A 256 -9.00 -11.09 9.64
N LEU A 257 -8.91 -9.83 9.20
CA LEU A 257 -9.38 -9.38 7.88
C LEU A 257 -8.37 -9.66 6.76
N TYR A 258 -7.10 -9.77 7.13
CA TYR A 258 -5.96 -9.97 6.23
C TYR A 258 -5.09 -11.10 6.76
N ASP A 259 -4.49 -11.85 5.83
CA ASP A 259 -3.53 -12.89 6.17
C ASP A 259 -2.16 -12.24 6.44
N GLU A 260 -1.55 -12.57 7.57
CA GLU A 260 -0.24 -12.02 7.94
C GLU A 260 0.87 -12.67 7.12
N ALA A 261 1.91 -11.89 6.86
CA ALA A 261 3.08 -12.35 6.15
C ALA A 261 4.37 -11.80 6.74
N ASP A 262 5.40 -12.63 6.77
CA ASP A 262 6.67 -12.25 7.34
C ASP A 262 7.39 -11.33 6.36
N ALA A 263 7.34 -10.04 6.67
CA ALA A 263 8.09 -9.01 5.96
C ALA A 263 9.42 -8.70 6.65
N THR A 264 9.95 -9.60 7.49
CA THR A 264 11.25 -9.39 8.14
C THR A 264 12.34 -9.22 7.08
N GLY A 265 13.21 -8.21 7.31
CA GLY A 265 14.16 -7.73 6.30
C GLY A 265 13.61 -6.59 5.44
N PHE A 266 12.33 -6.24 5.59
CA PHE A 266 11.65 -5.17 4.89
C PHE A 266 11.10 -4.10 5.84
N ASP A 267 11.97 -3.19 6.27
CA ASP A 267 11.58 -2.07 7.15
C ASP A 267 11.09 -0.83 6.36
N ASP A 268 11.12 -0.88 5.02
CA ASP A 268 10.71 0.24 4.18
C ASP A 268 9.20 0.23 3.92
N GLU A 269 8.48 1.01 4.72
CA GLU A 269 7.03 1.14 4.62
C GLU A 269 6.55 1.58 3.24
N GLN A 270 7.31 2.42 2.52
CA GLN A 270 6.92 2.88 1.19
C GLN A 270 6.99 1.75 0.16
N VAL A 271 8.01 0.88 0.26
CA VAL A 271 8.13 -0.27 -0.65
C VAL A 271 7.07 -1.32 -0.31
N LEU A 272 6.81 -1.60 0.99
CA LEU A 272 5.69 -2.46 1.41
C LEU A 272 4.35 -1.99 0.86
N ARG A 273 4.07 -0.68 0.94
CA ARG A 273 2.86 -0.08 0.37
C ARG A 273 2.82 -0.22 -1.16
N ALA A 274 3.94 0.00 -1.84
CA ALA A 274 4.04 -0.18 -3.30
C ALA A 274 3.77 -1.64 -3.73
N LEU A 275 4.21 -2.61 -2.92
CA LEU A 275 3.93 -4.04 -3.08
C LEU A 275 2.46 -4.41 -2.78
N GLY A 276 1.70 -3.53 -2.11
CA GLY A 276 0.32 -3.80 -1.70
C GLY A 276 0.18 -4.50 -0.36
N VAL A 277 1.25 -4.51 0.45
CA VAL A 277 1.21 -5.02 1.82
C VAL A 277 0.53 -3.97 2.70
N ARG A 278 -0.44 -4.40 3.50
CA ARG A 278 -1.19 -3.56 4.43
C ARG A 278 -0.37 -3.36 5.69
N THR A 279 -0.23 -2.12 6.13
CA THR A 279 0.55 -1.74 7.33
C THR A 279 -0.34 -1.10 8.40
N SER A 280 -1.23 -0.21 7.99
CA SER A 280 -2.20 0.46 8.87
C SER A 280 -3.52 0.77 8.17
N VAL A 281 -4.58 0.95 8.96
CA VAL A 281 -5.90 1.38 8.44
C VAL A 281 -5.77 2.72 7.71
N ALA A 282 -5.03 3.68 8.27
CA ALA A 282 -4.84 4.99 7.64
C ALA A 282 -4.16 4.87 6.27
N ALA A 283 -3.07 4.10 6.17
CA ALA A 283 -2.38 3.87 4.89
C ALA A 283 -3.27 3.16 3.86
N LEU A 284 -4.08 2.20 4.30
CA LEU A 284 -5.05 1.52 3.44
C LEU A 284 -6.10 2.49 2.91
N LEU A 285 -6.68 3.34 3.76
CA LEU A 285 -7.72 4.28 3.35
C LEU A 285 -7.18 5.43 2.47
N GLU A 286 -5.88 5.72 2.51
CA GLU A 286 -5.22 6.64 1.58
C GLU A 286 -5.05 6.05 0.16
N GLU A 287 -5.11 4.72 0.00
CA GLU A 287 -4.97 4.09 -1.32
C GLU A 287 -6.27 4.23 -2.15
N PRO A 288 -6.16 4.49 -3.47
CA PRO A 288 -7.30 4.39 -4.37
C PRO A 288 -7.96 3.00 -4.25
N GLY A 289 -9.26 2.96 -3.96
CA GLY A 289 -10.02 1.72 -3.76
C GLY A 289 -9.80 1.03 -2.41
N GLY A 290 -8.96 1.56 -1.52
CA GLY A 290 -8.67 0.93 -0.23
C GLY A 290 -9.88 0.86 0.71
N ALA A 291 -10.79 1.85 0.66
CA ALA A 291 -12.06 1.81 1.38
C ALA A 291 -12.97 0.67 0.89
N ALA A 292 -13.07 0.49 -0.44
CA ALA A 292 -13.84 -0.59 -1.04
C ALA A 292 -13.25 -1.96 -0.64
N GLU A 293 -11.93 -2.13 -0.73
CA GLU A 293 -11.26 -3.35 -0.28
C GLU A 293 -11.56 -3.65 1.20
N LEU A 294 -11.46 -2.65 2.09
CA LEU A 294 -11.74 -2.85 3.51
C LEU A 294 -13.21 -3.25 3.75
N LEU A 295 -14.15 -2.61 3.05
CA LEU A 295 -15.57 -2.93 3.15
C LEU A 295 -15.87 -4.34 2.64
N ASP A 296 -15.25 -4.77 1.53
CA ASP A 296 -15.37 -6.14 1.02
C ASP A 296 -14.85 -7.16 2.04
N ARG A 297 -13.71 -6.89 2.70
CA ARG A 297 -13.19 -7.76 3.76
C ARG A 297 -14.10 -7.76 4.99
N LEU A 298 -14.71 -6.62 5.33
CA LEU A 298 -15.71 -6.56 6.39
C LEU A 298 -16.98 -7.31 6.02
N ALA A 299 -17.36 -7.40 4.76
CA ALA A 299 -18.52 -8.16 4.30
C ALA A 299 -18.29 -9.69 4.20
N ASP A 300 -17.05 -10.19 4.34
CA ASP A 300 -16.74 -11.63 4.26
C ASP A 300 -17.02 -12.38 5.57
N PRO A 301 -18.12 -13.17 5.71
CA PRO A 301 -18.53 -13.78 6.98
C PRO A 301 -17.48 -14.72 7.59
N ASP A 302 -16.56 -15.26 6.81
CA ASP A 302 -15.50 -16.16 7.27
C ASP A 302 -14.34 -15.41 7.96
N ARG A 303 -14.28 -14.09 7.84
CA ARG A 303 -13.26 -13.25 8.48
C ARG A 303 -13.68 -12.86 9.92
N PRO A 304 -12.87 -13.20 10.94
CA PRO A 304 -13.18 -12.85 12.32
C PRO A 304 -12.92 -11.36 12.58
N VAL A 305 -13.92 -10.67 13.13
CA VAL A 305 -13.84 -9.26 13.53
C VAL A 305 -14.52 -9.08 14.88
N THR A 306 -13.89 -8.33 15.77
CA THR A 306 -14.46 -7.98 17.08
C THR A 306 -15.27 -6.69 17.01
N GLY A 307 -16.26 -6.51 17.90
CA GLY A 307 -17.04 -5.27 17.97
C GLY A 307 -16.20 -4.01 18.22
N SER A 308 -15.09 -4.13 18.95
CA SER A 308 -14.14 -3.02 19.15
C SER A 308 -13.31 -2.69 17.91
N GLN A 309 -12.92 -3.71 17.12
CA GLN A 309 -12.29 -3.47 15.82
C GLN A 309 -13.28 -2.78 14.89
N LEU A 310 -14.51 -3.28 14.82
CA LEU A 310 -15.57 -2.71 13.99
C LEU A 310 -15.83 -1.24 14.34
N HIS A 311 -15.94 -0.93 15.63
CA HIS A 311 -16.07 0.45 16.12
C HIS A 311 -14.93 1.36 15.62
N ALA A 312 -13.69 0.89 15.70
CA ALA A 312 -12.52 1.66 15.27
C ALA A 312 -12.46 1.82 13.73
N LEU A 313 -12.74 0.75 12.98
CA LEU A 313 -12.74 0.74 11.52
C LEU A 313 -13.83 1.66 10.95
N TYR A 314 -15.07 1.56 11.44
CA TYR A 314 -16.13 2.46 11.03
C TYR A 314 -15.89 3.91 11.45
N SER A 315 -15.26 4.13 12.61
CA SER A 315 -14.85 5.49 12.99
C SER A 315 -13.79 6.08 12.06
N ALA A 316 -12.92 5.25 11.47
CA ALA A 316 -11.93 5.69 10.48
C ALA A 316 -12.58 5.91 9.10
N LEU A 317 -13.49 5.03 8.68
CA LEU A 317 -14.25 5.18 7.43
C LEU A 317 -15.12 6.43 7.44
N ALA A 318 -15.69 6.81 8.58
CA ALA A 318 -16.50 8.02 8.73
C ALA A 318 -15.74 9.33 8.47
N ASP A 319 -14.41 9.30 8.35
CA ASP A 319 -13.60 10.47 7.97
C ASP A 319 -13.49 10.65 6.44
N LEU A 320 -13.98 9.69 5.64
CA LEU A 320 -13.94 9.72 4.19
C LEU A 320 -15.04 10.59 3.57
N ASP A 321 -14.78 11.06 2.35
CA ASP A 321 -15.78 11.70 1.52
C ASP A 321 -16.75 10.65 0.94
N PRO A 322 -18.08 10.77 1.11
CA PRO A 322 -19.06 9.86 0.51
C PRO A 322 -18.93 9.68 -1.00
N GLU A 323 -18.42 10.68 -1.74
CA GLU A 323 -18.21 10.54 -3.19
C GLU A 323 -17.08 9.56 -3.54
N GLN A 324 -16.20 9.23 -2.60
CA GLN A 324 -15.07 8.31 -2.79
C GLN A 324 -15.41 6.86 -2.44
N VAL A 325 -16.60 6.60 -1.89
CA VAL A 325 -17.00 5.28 -1.41
C VAL A 325 -18.19 4.79 -2.23
N THR A 326 -18.05 3.61 -2.83
CA THR A 326 -19.19 2.92 -3.43
C THR A 326 -20.09 2.39 -2.33
N LEU A 327 -21.39 2.62 -2.43
CA LEU A 327 -22.35 2.17 -1.42
C LEU A 327 -22.31 0.63 -1.30
N PRO A 328 -22.09 0.10 -0.08
CA PRO A 328 -22.06 -1.34 0.14
C PRO A 328 -23.48 -1.92 0.20
N ASP A 329 -23.68 -3.09 -0.41
CA ASP A 329 -24.93 -3.85 -0.27
C ASP A 329 -25.01 -4.59 1.08
N GLU A 330 -23.85 -5.00 1.61
CA GLU A 330 -23.72 -5.75 2.87
C GLU A 330 -22.76 -5.03 3.82
N LEU A 331 -23.08 -5.03 5.10
CA LEU A 331 -22.29 -4.43 6.16
C LEU A 331 -22.07 -5.41 7.30
N ARG A 332 -20.93 -5.27 7.99
CA ARG A 332 -20.71 -5.97 9.26
C ARG A 332 -21.37 -5.20 10.39
N ALA A 333 -22.26 -5.82 11.14
CA ALA A 333 -22.99 -5.18 12.23
C ALA A 333 -22.89 -5.99 13.54
N VAL A 334 -23.30 -5.37 14.64
CA VAL A 334 -23.46 -6.02 15.94
C VAL A 334 -24.96 -6.17 16.23
N THR A 335 -25.46 -7.39 16.23
CA THR A 335 -26.85 -7.72 16.59
C THR A 335 -26.84 -8.51 17.89
N ASP A 336 -27.50 -8.01 18.93
CA ASP A 336 -27.59 -8.66 20.26
C ASP A 336 -26.22 -9.15 20.79
N GLY A 337 -25.17 -8.36 20.54
CA GLY A 337 -23.79 -8.63 20.96
C GLY A 337 -22.99 -9.59 20.07
N ARG A 338 -23.56 -10.04 18.94
CA ARG A 338 -22.90 -10.90 17.95
C ARG A 338 -22.53 -10.10 16.71
N VAL A 339 -21.33 -10.33 16.20
CA VAL A 339 -20.83 -9.69 14.97
C VAL A 339 -21.25 -10.55 13.77
N GLU A 340 -22.03 -10.00 12.85
CA GLU A 340 -22.56 -10.70 11.67
C GLU A 340 -22.70 -9.77 10.46
N VAL A 341 -22.69 -10.35 9.26
CA VAL A 341 -22.93 -9.62 8.00
C VAL A 341 -24.44 -9.50 7.80
N VAL A 342 -24.90 -8.30 7.46
CA VAL A 342 -26.31 -7.97 7.23
C VAL A 342 -26.46 -7.15 5.96
N ASP A 343 -27.68 -7.09 5.41
CA ASP A 343 -28.04 -6.14 4.36
C ASP A 343 -27.89 -4.71 4.90
N ALA A 344 -27.26 -3.83 4.12
CA ALA A 344 -27.01 -2.45 4.52
C ALA A 344 -28.32 -1.69 4.84
N ALA A 345 -29.44 -2.03 4.19
CA ALA A 345 -30.74 -1.41 4.43
C ALA A 345 -31.33 -1.71 5.82
N ASP A 346 -30.91 -2.83 6.44
CA ASP A 346 -31.33 -3.24 7.78
C ASP A 346 -30.44 -2.66 8.88
N ALA A 347 -29.24 -2.20 8.54
CA ALA A 347 -28.27 -1.67 9.48
C ALA A 347 -28.61 -0.24 9.96
N VAL A 348 -28.28 0.05 11.21
CA VAL A 348 -28.55 1.35 11.84
C VAL A 348 -27.32 1.84 12.60
N VAL A 349 -27.01 3.13 12.47
CA VAL A 349 -25.98 3.78 13.30
C VAL A 349 -26.59 4.22 14.62
N VAL A 350 -26.02 3.79 15.75
CA VAL A 350 -26.45 4.27 17.08
C VAL A 350 -25.74 5.58 17.37
N ASP A 351 -26.49 6.68 17.29
CA ASP A 351 -25.99 8.02 17.52
C ASP A 351 -26.17 8.50 18.97
N SER A 352 -26.97 7.79 19.78
CA SER A 352 -27.18 8.14 21.19
C SER A 352 -27.34 6.90 22.10
N PRO A 353 -26.62 6.82 23.25
CA PRO A 353 -26.62 5.65 24.11
C PRO A 353 -27.89 5.44 24.93
N ASP A 354 -28.72 6.47 25.14
CA ASP A 354 -30.05 6.35 25.75
C ASP A 354 -31.04 5.55 24.89
N LEU A 355 -30.75 5.36 23.61
CA LEU A 355 -31.58 4.59 22.69
C LEU A 355 -31.21 3.10 22.65
N LEU A 356 -30.15 2.66 23.34
CA LEU A 356 -29.74 1.25 23.36
C LEU A 356 -30.84 0.27 23.81
N PRO A 357 -31.75 0.60 24.76
CA PRO A 357 -32.86 -0.29 25.11
C PRO A 357 -33.79 -0.66 23.94
N PHE A 358 -33.81 0.12 22.86
CA PHE A 358 -34.65 -0.12 21.68
C PHE A 358 -33.98 -0.98 20.60
N THR A 359 -32.80 -1.53 20.86
CA THR A 359 -31.95 -2.18 19.83
C THR A 359 -32.08 -3.69 19.73
N GLN A 360 -33.02 -4.30 20.45
CA GLN A 360 -33.18 -5.76 20.42
C GLN A 360 -33.44 -6.27 18.99
N GLY A 361 -32.57 -7.14 18.48
CA GLY A 361 -32.63 -7.68 17.12
C GLY A 361 -32.33 -6.67 16.01
N VAL A 362 -31.85 -5.46 16.34
CA VAL A 362 -31.48 -4.43 15.36
C VAL A 362 -29.97 -4.56 15.08
N PRO A 363 -29.54 -4.67 13.81
CA PRO A 363 -28.13 -4.66 13.45
C PRO A 363 -27.51 -3.28 13.64
N LEU A 364 -26.54 -3.16 14.55
CA LEU A 364 -25.93 -1.89 14.92
C LEU A 364 -24.56 -1.71 14.27
N LEU A 365 -24.31 -0.52 13.71
CA LEU A 365 -22.99 -0.12 13.22
C LEU A 365 -22.29 0.69 14.34
N PRO A 366 -21.35 0.08 15.09
CA PRO A 366 -20.70 0.78 16.18
C PRO A 366 -19.74 1.83 15.63
N VAL A 367 -19.79 3.04 16.18
CA VAL A 367 -18.95 4.16 15.76
C VAL A 367 -18.79 5.15 16.90
N ARG A 368 -17.75 5.99 16.86
CA ARG A 368 -17.64 7.14 17.76
C ARG A 368 -18.89 8.02 17.60
N PRO A 369 -19.55 8.41 18.70
CA PRO A 369 -20.72 9.29 18.65
C PRO A 369 -20.59 10.54 17.78
N SER A 370 -19.43 11.20 17.85
CA SER A 370 -19.15 12.40 17.07
C SER A 370 -18.99 12.17 15.56
N ARG A 371 -19.04 10.90 15.11
CA ARG A 371 -18.92 10.44 13.73
C ARG A 371 -20.17 9.70 13.25
N ALA A 372 -21.21 9.63 14.08
CA ALA A 372 -22.40 8.84 13.78
C ALA A 372 -23.19 9.40 12.59
N ALA A 373 -23.26 10.74 12.45
CA ALA A 373 -23.92 11.37 11.32
C ALA A 373 -23.14 11.14 10.03
N GLU A 374 -21.83 11.31 10.06
CA GLU A 374 -20.94 11.13 8.92
C GLU A 374 -20.95 9.68 8.43
N LEU A 375 -20.91 8.69 9.34
CA LEU A 375 -21.02 7.28 8.94
C LEU A 375 -22.39 6.94 8.34
N ALA A 376 -23.47 7.49 8.92
CA ALA A 376 -24.82 7.28 8.41
C ALA A 376 -24.96 7.86 6.99
N GLU A 377 -24.40 9.05 6.73
CA GLU A 377 -24.34 9.67 5.41
C GLU A 377 -23.46 8.88 4.43
N LEU A 378 -22.29 8.42 4.88
CA LEU A 378 -21.34 7.63 4.07
C LEU A 378 -22.00 6.37 3.50
N PHE A 379 -22.73 5.63 4.33
CA PHE A 379 -23.41 4.40 3.91
C PHE A 379 -24.87 4.59 3.50
N GLN A 380 -25.40 5.82 3.58
CA GLN A 380 -26.81 6.13 3.33
C GLN A 380 -27.78 5.29 4.19
N VAL A 381 -27.40 5.03 5.44
CA VAL A 381 -28.20 4.29 6.42
C VAL A 381 -28.82 5.23 7.44
N ARG A 382 -29.85 4.75 8.14
CA ARG A 382 -30.54 5.55 9.15
C ARG A 382 -29.75 5.63 10.44
N ARG A 383 -29.94 6.73 11.18
CA ARG A 383 -29.57 6.81 12.59
C ARG A 383 -30.69 6.26 13.46
N LEU A 384 -30.36 5.71 14.61
CA LEU A 384 -31.36 5.15 15.52
C LEU A 384 -32.34 6.23 16.02
N SER A 385 -31.84 7.45 16.28
CA SER A 385 -32.66 8.59 16.68
C SER A 385 -33.70 9.03 15.64
N GLU A 386 -33.56 8.63 14.37
CA GLU A 386 -34.53 8.90 13.31
C GLU A 386 -35.66 7.85 13.26
N SER A 387 -35.42 6.68 13.85
CA SER A 387 -36.36 5.56 13.88
C SER A 387 -37.18 5.51 15.18
N VAL A 388 -36.64 6.06 16.27
CA VAL A 388 -37.29 6.12 17.58
C VAL A 388 -37.86 7.53 17.79
N THR A 389 -39.17 7.64 18.01
CA THR A 389 -39.81 8.94 18.30
C THR A 389 -39.31 9.54 19.60
N GLY A 390 -39.04 8.69 20.59
CA GLY A 390 -38.43 9.06 21.86
C GLY A 390 -39.33 9.95 22.71
N SER A 391 -40.65 9.80 22.59
CA SER A 391 -41.63 10.60 23.32
C SER A 391 -41.73 10.14 24.78
N VAL A 392 -41.62 11.09 25.71
CA VAL A 392 -41.72 10.81 27.15
C VAL A 392 -43.19 10.81 27.55
N ASP A 393 -43.68 9.67 28.02
CA ASP A 393 -45.10 9.46 28.37
C ASP A 393 -45.37 9.64 29.89
N SER A 394 -44.31 9.74 30.70
CA SER A 394 -44.38 9.86 32.15
C SER A 394 -44.31 11.31 32.66
N GLU A 395 -44.92 11.57 33.82
CA GLU A 395 -44.78 12.85 34.53
C GLU A 395 -43.56 12.79 35.47
N GLY A 396 -42.75 13.85 35.46
CA GLY A 396 -41.55 13.94 36.30
C GLY A 396 -41.42 15.29 37.02
N THR A 397 -40.49 15.36 37.97
CA THR A 397 -40.20 16.56 38.78
C THR A 397 -38.88 17.18 38.34
N GLU A 398 -38.85 18.51 38.16
CA GLU A 398 -37.63 19.22 37.79
C GLU A 398 -36.70 19.43 39.00
N HIS A 399 -35.41 19.16 38.82
CA HIS A 399 -34.35 19.32 39.81
C HIS A 399 -33.16 20.12 39.26
N ASP A 400 -32.51 20.91 40.12
CA ASP A 400 -31.26 21.59 39.80
C ASP A 400 -30.09 20.59 39.77
N VAL A 401 -29.21 20.72 38.77
CA VAL A 401 -27.95 19.96 38.73
C VAL A 401 -27.01 20.47 39.83
N PRO A 402 -26.44 19.61 40.71
CA PRO A 402 -25.54 20.06 41.77
C PRO A 402 -24.31 20.82 41.26
N GLU A 403 -23.87 21.84 42.02
CA GLU A 403 -22.71 22.66 41.65
C GLU A 403 -21.43 21.86 41.40
N PRO A 404 -21.05 20.85 42.22
CA PRO A 404 -19.87 20.03 41.94
C PRO A 404 -19.91 19.32 40.59
N VAL A 405 -21.09 18.86 40.15
CA VAL A 405 -21.28 18.21 38.85
C VAL A 405 -21.13 19.21 37.71
N ARG A 406 -21.72 20.41 37.84
CA ARG A 406 -21.53 21.48 36.84
C ARG A 406 -20.07 21.93 36.74
N LEU A 407 -19.35 21.97 37.86
CA LEU A 407 -17.91 22.27 37.87
C LEU A 407 -17.10 21.15 37.19
N LEU A 408 -17.46 19.88 37.40
CA LEU A 408 -16.82 18.73 36.78
C LEU A 408 -17.03 18.71 35.25
N LEU A 409 -18.26 18.87 34.79
CA LEU A 409 -18.66 18.70 33.40
C LEU A 409 -18.53 20.00 32.56
N GLY A 410 -18.49 21.15 33.22
CA GLY A 410 -18.24 22.46 32.62
C GLY A 410 -19.50 23.14 32.08
N ALA A 411 -19.29 24.17 31.25
CA ALA A 411 -20.34 25.11 30.85
C ALA A 411 -21.46 24.52 29.96
N ARG A 412 -21.25 23.34 29.36
CA ARG A 412 -22.26 22.64 28.55
C ARG A 412 -23.23 21.80 29.39
N THR A 413 -23.01 21.70 30.69
CA THR A 413 -23.89 20.93 31.58
C THR A 413 -25.25 21.61 31.67
N PRO A 414 -26.36 20.87 31.49
CA PRO A 414 -27.70 21.40 31.77
C PRO A 414 -27.79 22.00 33.18
N SER A 415 -28.61 23.05 33.34
CA SER A 415 -28.86 23.63 34.66
C SER A 415 -29.79 22.76 35.50
N THR A 416 -30.70 22.05 34.84
CA THR A 416 -31.76 21.23 35.43
C THR A 416 -31.90 19.90 34.70
N TYR A 417 -32.58 18.94 35.34
CA TYR A 417 -33.04 17.68 34.78
C TYR A 417 -34.42 17.34 35.35
N VAL A 418 -35.15 16.42 34.72
CA VAL A 418 -36.46 15.95 35.16
C VAL A 418 -36.32 14.52 35.68
N GLU A 419 -36.59 14.32 36.97
CA GLU A 419 -36.57 13.02 37.64
C GLU A 419 -37.96 12.37 37.58
N HIS A 420 -38.01 11.07 37.27
CA HIS A 420 -39.22 10.27 37.17
C HIS A 420 -39.11 9.09 38.14
N ASP A 421 -40.22 8.70 38.78
CA ASP A 421 -40.24 7.45 39.56
C ASP A 421 -40.07 6.22 38.63
N GLU A 422 -40.64 6.29 37.42
CA GLU A 422 -40.54 5.33 36.33
C GLU A 422 -40.55 6.12 35.01
N LEU A 423 -39.48 6.04 34.22
CA LEU A 423 -39.37 6.75 32.94
C LEU A 423 -39.75 5.80 31.81
N VAL A 424 -40.87 6.09 31.14
CA VAL A 424 -41.36 5.31 30.00
C VAL A 424 -41.28 6.15 28.73
N VAL A 425 -40.60 5.62 27.73
CA VAL A 425 -40.41 6.24 26.41
C VAL A 425 -40.87 5.27 25.33
N ASP A 426 -41.85 5.68 24.54
CA ASP A 426 -42.48 4.86 23.48
C ASP A 426 -42.88 3.45 23.98
N GLY A 427 -43.34 3.36 25.24
CA GLY A 427 -43.75 2.11 25.89
C GLY A 427 -42.63 1.22 26.44
N VAL A 428 -41.37 1.69 26.44
CA VAL A 428 -40.21 0.99 27.01
C VAL A 428 -39.72 1.75 28.25
N GLU A 429 -39.52 1.04 29.36
CA GLU A 429 -38.91 1.60 30.57
C GLU A 429 -37.40 1.77 30.36
N ILE A 430 -36.88 2.97 30.58
CA ILE A 430 -35.45 3.30 30.41
C ILE A 430 -34.94 4.16 31.57
N ASP A 431 -33.62 4.16 31.77
CA ASP A 431 -32.98 4.89 32.88
C ASP A 431 -32.89 6.40 32.65
N TRP A 432 -32.74 6.83 31.39
CA TRP A 432 -32.61 8.23 31.02
C TRP A 432 -32.91 8.47 29.54
N ARG A 433 -33.29 9.70 29.20
CA ARG A 433 -33.51 10.20 27.85
C ARG A 433 -33.06 11.64 27.74
N LEU A 434 -32.27 11.97 26.73
CA LEU A 434 -32.02 13.36 26.35
C LEU A 434 -32.87 13.69 25.12
N THR A 435 -33.89 14.51 25.29
CA THR A 435 -34.80 14.88 24.20
C THR A 435 -34.15 15.86 23.21
N ASN A 436 -34.72 15.98 22.01
CA ASN A 436 -34.17 16.84 20.95
C ASN A 436 -34.18 18.34 21.30
N ASP A 437 -35.05 18.77 22.24
CA ASP A 437 -35.08 20.12 22.82
C ASP A 437 -34.09 20.32 23.98
N GLY A 438 -33.28 19.30 24.29
CA GLY A 438 -32.18 19.36 25.26
C GLY A 438 -32.59 19.13 26.71
N VAL A 439 -33.79 18.59 26.96
CA VAL A 439 -34.27 18.28 28.31
C VAL A 439 -33.80 16.86 28.69
N LEU A 440 -33.13 16.76 29.82
CA LEU A 440 -32.72 15.47 30.38
C LEU A 440 -33.84 14.92 31.28
N HIS A 441 -34.35 13.75 30.94
CA HIS A 441 -35.25 12.96 31.75
C HIS A 441 -34.49 11.74 32.30
N ALA A 442 -34.69 11.37 33.57
CA ALA A 442 -34.06 10.19 34.15
C ALA A 442 -34.90 9.60 35.30
N SER A 443 -34.78 8.29 35.52
CA SER A 443 -35.46 7.55 36.59
C SER A 443 -34.52 6.95 37.63
N THR A 444 -33.21 6.99 37.37
CA THR A 444 -32.17 6.46 38.26
C THR A 444 -31.03 7.46 38.43
N LEU A 445 -30.29 7.34 39.54
CA LEU A 445 -29.11 8.17 39.79
C LEU A 445 -28.05 7.96 38.70
N GLU A 446 -27.84 6.71 38.29
CA GLU A 446 -26.97 6.33 37.18
C GLU A 446 -27.46 6.92 35.86
N GLY A 447 -28.78 6.94 35.62
CA GLY A 447 -29.41 7.58 34.46
C GLY A 447 -29.17 9.09 34.42
N VAL A 448 -29.38 9.81 35.54
CA VAL A 448 -29.06 11.25 35.65
C VAL A 448 -27.57 11.47 35.33
N ALA A 449 -26.70 10.65 35.91
CA ALA A 449 -25.27 10.78 35.71
C ALA A 449 -24.83 10.53 34.26
N ALA A 450 -25.37 9.49 33.62
CA ALA A 450 -25.14 9.16 32.22
C ALA A 450 -25.65 10.29 31.30
N GLY A 451 -26.87 10.77 31.53
CA GLY A 451 -27.48 11.82 30.73
C GLY A 451 -26.78 13.17 30.85
N LEU A 452 -26.36 13.58 32.05
CA LEU A 452 -25.59 14.80 32.24
C LEU A 452 -24.21 14.71 31.56
N ALA A 453 -23.52 13.58 31.71
CA ALA A 453 -22.24 13.35 31.05
C ALA A 453 -22.38 13.34 29.53
N TRP A 454 -23.43 12.74 28.98
CA TRP A 454 -23.75 12.75 27.56
C TRP A 454 -24.05 14.16 27.04
N ALA A 455 -24.97 14.88 27.69
CA ALA A 455 -25.34 16.26 27.33
C ALA A 455 -24.13 17.21 27.33
N ALA A 456 -23.20 17.02 28.26
CA ALA A 456 -21.97 17.80 28.35
C ALA A 456 -20.87 17.37 27.36
N GLY A 457 -21.06 16.27 26.60
CA GLY A 457 -20.07 15.68 25.70
C GLY A 457 -18.86 15.10 26.44
N GLN A 458 -19.08 14.55 27.64
CA GLN A 458 -18.07 14.05 28.58
C GLN A 458 -18.45 12.62 29.03
N TRP A 459 -18.90 11.77 28.10
CA TRP A 459 -19.38 10.40 28.36
C TRP A 459 -18.48 9.54 29.28
N PRO A 460 -17.13 9.59 29.21
CA PRO A 460 -16.27 8.84 30.12
C PRO A 460 -16.48 9.18 31.61
N ARG A 461 -16.95 10.40 31.92
CA ARG A 461 -17.12 10.90 33.29
C ARG A 461 -18.41 10.47 33.98
N ARG A 462 -19.30 9.72 33.33
CA ARG A 462 -20.59 9.31 33.91
C ARG A 462 -20.48 8.64 35.28
N PHE A 463 -19.40 7.91 35.55
CA PHE A 463 -19.18 7.27 36.85
C PHE A 463 -18.68 8.25 37.93
N GLU A 464 -17.87 9.26 37.57
CA GLU A 464 -17.52 10.36 38.49
C GLU A 464 -18.76 11.19 38.83
N VAL A 465 -19.62 11.44 37.83
CA VAL A 465 -20.88 12.15 38.04
C VAL A 465 -21.77 11.35 38.99
N ALA A 466 -21.92 10.04 38.80
CA ALA A 466 -22.69 9.18 39.70
C ALA A 466 -22.15 9.27 41.14
N ALA A 467 -20.83 9.17 41.33
CA ALA A 467 -20.20 9.31 42.64
C ALA A 467 -20.46 10.67 43.30
N LEU A 468 -20.47 11.76 42.54
CA LEU A 468 -20.79 13.11 43.05
C LEU A 468 -22.27 13.31 43.33
N MET A 469 -23.14 12.67 42.56
CA MET A 469 -24.58 12.67 42.79
C MET A 469 -24.93 11.89 44.07
N GLU A 470 -24.21 10.80 44.35
CA GLU A 470 -24.36 10.01 45.58
C GLU A 470 -23.75 10.71 46.80
N ASP A 471 -22.53 11.27 46.67
CA ASP A 471 -21.85 12.02 47.73
C ASP A 471 -21.12 13.27 47.19
N PRO A 472 -21.74 14.46 47.29
CA PRO A 472 -21.14 15.72 46.86
C PRO A 472 -19.82 16.07 47.57
N THR A 473 -19.52 15.48 48.73
CA THR A 473 -18.30 15.78 49.50
C THR A 473 -17.04 15.17 48.90
N ARG A 474 -17.17 14.22 47.97
CA ARG A 474 -16.05 13.56 47.27
C ARG A 474 -15.34 14.44 46.23
N THR A 475 -15.75 15.70 46.10
CA THR A 475 -15.20 16.66 45.13
C THR A 475 -13.67 16.78 45.19
N GLU A 476 -13.08 16.93 46.39
CA GLU A 476 -11.62 17.09 46.55
C GLU A 476 -10.86 15.79 46.25
N GLU A 477 -11.43 14.64 46.64
CA GLU A 477 -10.87 13.32 46.37
C GLU A 477 -10.78 13.07 44.86
N LEU A 478 -11.90 13.17 44.15
CA LEU A 478 -11.96 12.97 42.70
C LEU A 478 -11.09 13.99 41.96
N ALA A 479 -11.00 15.23 42.44
CA ALA A 479 -10.13 16.24 41.84
C ALA A 479 -8.64 15.92 41.95
N ARG A 480 -8.23 15.27 43.04
CA ARG A 480 -6.85 14.82 43.23
C ARG A 480 -6.55 13.56 42.41
N ASP A 481 -7.51 12.64 42.31
CA ASP A 481 -7.30 11.40 41.54
C ASP A 481 -7.11 11.69 40.04
N ARG A 482 -7.76 12.74 39.51
CA ARG A 482 -7.54 13.26 38.15
C ARG A 482 -6.12 13.76 37.85
N TRP A 483 -5.19 13.77 38.81
CA TRP A 483 -3.78 14.06 38.52
C TRP A 483 -3.08 12.94 37.77
N PHE A 484 -3.72 11.77 37.65
CA PHE A 484 -3.17 10.57 37.02
C PHE A 484 -3.91 10.13 35.75
N ASP A 485 -5.00 10.81 35.38
CA ASP A 485 -5.66 10.70 34.07
C ASP A 485 -4.88 11.50 33.02
#